data_AF-A0A948SGZ1-F1
#
_entry.id   AF-A0A948SGZ1-F1
#
_cell.length_a   1.000
_cell.length_b   1.000
_cell.length_c   1.000
_cell.angle_alpha   90.00
_cell.angle_beta   90.00
_cell.angle_gamma   90.00
#
_symmetry.space_group_name_H-M   'P 1'
#
loop_
_entity.id
_entity.type
_entity.pdbx_description
1 polymer ?
#
loop_
_entity_poly.entity_id
_entity_poly.type
_entity_poly.pdbx_seq_one_letter_code
_entity_poly.pdbx_strand_id
1 'polypeptide(L)'
;ATVIGMILGAKGMESMEGFFVAPFTGVLAIFLLDMGLLAFSRIGALKEAGWRLIAFAIYMPLIGASMGILLGWSIGMGAIDTALLGTLAASASYIAAPAAMRLALPEANPGLSLPLAIGVTFPFNLIVGIPLYLEVAKIVSGG
;
A
#
# COMPACT_ATOMS: atom_id res chain seq x y z
N ALA A 1 -4.87 13.91 11.21
CA ALA A 1 -3.55 14.41 10.77
C ALA A 1 -3.68 15.54 9.74
N THR A 2 -4.46 15.37 8.66
CA THR A 2 -4.50 16.32 7.53
C THR A 2 -4.86 17.76 7.91
N VAL A 3 -5.86 17.99 8.77
CA VAL A 3 -6.22 19.34 9.24
C VAL A 3 -5.14 19.97 10.12
N ILE A 4 -4.60 19.19 11.07
CA ILE A 4 -3.52 19.64 11.95
C ILE A 4 -2.26 19.97 11.13
N GLY A 5 -1.94 19.16 10.11
CA GLY A 5 -0.83 19.41 9.20
C GLY A 5 -1.01 20.67 8.35
N MET A 6 -2.23 20.96 7.88
CA MET A 6 -2.52 22.24 7.20
C MET A 6 -2.34 23.44 8.13
N ILE A 7 -2.73 23.31 9.40
CA ILE A 7 -2.60 24.40 10.39
C ILE A 7 -1.13 24.64 10.76
N LEU A 8 -0.34 23.58 10.96
CA LEU A 8 1.07 23.68 11.36
C LEU A 8 1.99 24.09 10.20
N GLY A 9 1.68 23.64 8.97
CA GLY A 9 2.45 23.95 7.77
C GLY A 9 3.92 23.50 7.83
N ALA A 10 4.72 23.99 6.88
CA ALA A 10 6.14 23.65 6.78
C ALA A 10 6.94 24.05 8.04
N LYS A 11 6.57 25.17 8.67
CA LYS A 11 7.24 25.72 9.85
C LYS A 11 7.07 24.84 11.09
N GLY A 12 5.89 24.23 11.26
CA GLY A 12 5.66 23.24 12.31
C GLY A 12 6.43 21.94 12.08
N MET A 13 6.65 21.56 10.82
CA MET A 13 7.41 20.35 10.47
C MET A 13 8.91 20.50 10.76
N GLU A 14 9.49 21.66 10.47
CA GLU A 14 10.92 21.96 10.73
C GLU A 14 11.27 21.81 12.22
N SER A 15 10.39 22.32 13.08
CA SER A 15 10.47 22.16 14.55
C SER A 15 10.45 20.69 15.02
N MET A 16 9.91 19.80 14.19
CA MET A 16 9.63 18.40 14.49
C MET A 16 10.59 17.44 13.77
N GLU A 17 11.47 17.94 12.89
CA GLU A 17 12.30 17.14 11.99
C GLU A 17 13.21 16.15 12.74
N GLY A 18 13.86 16.61 13.82
CA GLY A 18 14.73 15.77 14.63
C GLY A 18 14.03 14.59 15.31
N PHE A 19 12.72 14.69 15.53
CA PHE A 19 11.93 13.61 16.14
C PHE A 19 11.20 12.73 15.12
N PHE A 20 10.69 13.32 14.03
CA PHE A 20 9.85 12.60 13.08
C PHE A 20 10.56 12.18 11.80
N VAL A 21 11.52 12.96 11.30
CA VAL A 21 12.17 12.72 9.99
C VAL A 21 13.50 12.00 10.18
N ALA A 22 14.37 12.52 11.05
CA ALA A 22 15.69 11.95 11.26
C ALA A 22 15.69 10.46 11.66
N PRO A 23 14.84 9.99 12.60
CA PRO A 23 14.80 8.57 12.94
C PRO A 23 13.86 7.74 12.03
N PHE A 24 13.10 8.38 11.12
CA PHE A 24 12.01 7.74 10.39
C PHE A 24 12.44 6.45 9.70
N THR A 25 13.52 6.51 8.92
CA THR A 25 14.00 5.37 8.14
C THR A 25 14.41 4.19 9.03
N GLY A 26 15.08 4.47 10.16
CA GLY A 26 15.48 3.43 11.11
C GLY A 26 14.28 2.78 11.79
N VAL A 27 13.33 3.59 12.26
CA VAL A 27 12.09 3.10 12.88
C VAL A 27 11.23 2.33 11.88
N LEU A 28 11.12 2.84 10.64
CA LEU A 28 10.39 2.19 9.56
C LEU A 28 11.00 0.82 9.22
N ALA A 29 12.33 0.71 9.18
CA ALA A 29 12.99 -0.57 8.93
C ALA A 29 12.66 -1.61 10.00
N ILE A 30 12.74 -1.24 11.28
CA ILE A 30 12.37 -2.13 12.40
C ILE A 30 10.88 -2.49 12.32
N PHE A 31 10.03 -1.51 12.02
CA PHE A 31 8.59 -1.72 11.88
C PHE A 31 8.26 -2.69 10.74
N LEU A 32 8.88 -2.54 9.56
CA LEU A 32 8.69 -3.44 8.42
C LEU A 32 9.20 -4.86 8.75
N LEU A 33 10.29 -4.99 9.51
CA LEU A 33 10.78 -6.28 9.99
C LEU A 33 9.76 -6.95 10.93
N ASP A 34 9.26 -6.25 11.93
CA ASP A 34 8.26 -6.78 12.88
C ASP A 34 6.97 -7.20 12.17
N MET A 35 6.46 -6.35 11.28
CA MET A 35 5.27 -6.67 10.48
C MET A 35 5.49 -7.86 9.55
N GLY A 36 6.69 -7.99 8.97
CA GLY A 36 7.08 -9.15 8.16
C GLY A 36 7.11 -10.45 8.97
N LEU A 37 7.72 -10.43 10.15
CA LEU A 37 7.73 -11.58 11.08
C LEU A 37 6.31 -11.94 11.54
N LEU A 38 5.48 -10.94 11.84
CA LEU A 38 4.09 -11.14 12.24
C LEU A 38 3.25 -11.72 11.09
N ALA A 39 3.45 -11.28 9.85
CA ALA A 39 2.81 -11.86 8.68
C ALA A 39 3.23 -13.33 8.47
N PHE A 40 4.53 -13.63 8.61
CA PHE A 40 5.05 -14.99 8.48
C PHE A 40 4.52 -15.93 9.57
N SER A 41 4.50 -15.50 10.84
CA SER A 41 3.95 -16.30 11.94
C SER A 41 2.47 -16.64 11.75
N ARG A 42 1.75 -15.86 10.93
CA ARG A 42 0.33 -16.04 10.60
C ARG A 42 0.10 -16.60 9.19
N ILE A 43 1.13 -17.12 8.53
CA ILE A 43 1.01 -17.68 7.18
C ILE A 43 0.05 -18.88 7.12
N GLY A 44 -0.14 -19.60 8.23
CA GLY A 44 -1.15 -20.65 8.35
C GLY A 44 -2.57 -20.16 8.09
N ALA A 45 -2.88 -18.92 8.50
CA ALA A 45 -4.19 -18.31 8.27
C ALA A 45 -4.49 -18.07 6.77
N LEU A 46 -3.45 -17.92 5.92
CA LEU A 46 -3.65 -17.85 4.46
C LEU A 46 -4.20 -19.15 3.89
N LYS A 47 -3.86 -20.31 4.48
CA LYS A 47 -4.43 -21.61 4.07
C LYS A 47 -5.92 -21.70 4.44
N GLU A 48 -6.30 -21.16 5.59
CA GLU A 48 -7.70 -21.08 6.05
C GLU A 48 -8.52 -20.05 5.24
N ALA A 49 -7.88 -18.98 4.74
CA ALA A 49 -8.50 -17.96 3.89
C ALA A 49 -9.11 -18.54 2.60
N GLY A 50 -8.51 -19.63 2.11
CA GLY A 50 -8.86 -20.24 0.84
C GLY A 50 -8.37 -19.44 -0.38
N TRP A 51 -8.33 -20.12 -1.53
CA TRP A 51 -7.77 -19.57 -2.77
C TRP A 51 -8.51 -18.32 -3.28
N ARG A 52 -9.81 -18.17 -2.94
CA ARG A 52 -10.64 -17.03 -3.37
C ARG A 52 -10.13 -15.70 -2.79
N LEU A 53 -9.72 -15.69 -1.53
CA LEU A 53 -9.18 -14.48 -0.88
C LEU A 53 -7.79 -14.13 -1.38
N ILE A 54 -6.96 -15.13 -1.68
CA ILE A 54 -5.65 -14.92 -2.30
C ILE A 54 -5.82 -14.33 -3.70
N ALA A 55 -6.74 -14.88 -4.50
CA ALA A 55 -7.05 -14.32 -5.82
C ALA A 55 -7.53 -12.87 -5.72
N PHE A 56 -8.42 -12.58 -4.75
CA PHE A 56 -8.88 -11.22 -4.46
C PHE A 56 -7.73 -10.26 -4.14
N ALA A 57 -6.81 -10.67 -3.28
CA ALA A 57 -5.64 -9.88 -2.89
C ALA A 57 -4.69 -9.55 -4.06
N ILE A 58 -4.77 -10.30 -5.17
CA ILE A 58 -3.96 -10.10 -6.38
C ILE A 58 -4.70 -9.25 -7.41
N TYR A 59 -5.96 -9.56 -7.72
CA TYR A 59 -6.66 -8.85 -8.80
C TYR A 59 -7.15 -7.46 -8.39
N MET A 60 -7.49 -7.22 -7.12
CA MET A 60 -7.97 -5.90 -6.67
C MET A 60 -6.98 -4.76 -6.93
N PRO A 61 -5.68 -4.92 -6.60
CA PRO A 61 -4.67 -3.92 -6.96
C PRO A 61 -4.64 -3.58 -8.45
N LEU A 62 -4.84 -4.56 -9.34
CA LEU A 62 -4.88 -4.32 -10.78
C LEU A 62 -6.06 -3.44 -11.20
N ILE A 63 -7.21 -3.60 -10.55
CA ILE A 63 -8.38 -2.74 -10.78
C ILE A 63 -8.05 -1.31 -10.35
N GLY A 64 -7.51 -1.14 -9.14
CA GLY A 64 -7.09 0.17 -8.63
C GLY A 64 -6.05 0.84 -9.53
N ALA A 65 -5.04 0.09 -9.95
CA ALA A 65 -4.02 0.55 -10.89
C ALA A 65 -4.62 1.01 -12.22
N SER A 66 -5.52 0.21 -12.79
CA SER A 66 -6.17 0.53 -14.05
C SER A 66 -6.96 1.82 -13.95
N MET A 67 -7.71 2.02 -12.86
CA MET A 67 -8.43 3.27 -12.61
C MET A 67 -7.48 4.46 -12.47
N GLY A 68 -6.39 4.32 -11.70
CA GLY A 68 -5.38 5.36 -11.52
C GLY A 68 -4.67 5.75 -12.83
N ILE A 69 -4.29 4.75 -13.64
CA ILE A 69 -3.67 4.95 -14.95
C ILE A 69 -4.65 5.63 -15.91
N LEU A 70 -5.90 5.17 -15.98
CA LEU A 70 -6.92 5.78 -16.83
C LEU A 70 -7.15 7.25 -16.47
N LEU A 71 -7.22 7.56 -15.17
CA LEU A 71 -7.36 8.93 -14.70
C LEU A 71 -6.14 9.78 -15.07
N GLY A 72 -4.93 9.31 -14.77
CA GLY A 72 -3.69 10.04 -15.07
C GLY A 72 -3.52 10.30 -16.56
N TRP A 73 -3.78 9.29 -17.39
CA TRP A 73 -3.79 9.41 -18.84
C TRP A 73 -4.84 10.41 -19.32
N SER A 74 -6.07 10.36 -18.79
CA SER A 74 -7.18 11.25 -19.22
C SER A 74 -6.93 12.73 -18.97
N ILE A 75 -6.09 13.07 -17.99
CA ILE A 75 -5.70 14.45 -17.67
C ILE A 75 -4.35 14.85 -18.28
N GLY A 76 -3.77 14.00 -19.14
CA GLY A 76 -2.54 14.29 -19.87
C GLY A 76 -1.26 14.21 -19.04
N MET A 77 -1.24 13.42 -17.96
CA MET A 77 -0.01 13.21 -17.18
C MET A 77 1.04 12.46 -18.02
N GLY A 78 2.31 12.73 -17.72
CA GLY A 78 3.42 11.96 -18.28
C GLY A 78 3.34 10.47 -17.88
N ALA A 79 4.03 9.60 -18.62
CA ALA A 79 3.98 8.15 -18.40
C ALA A 79 4.43 7.74 -16.98
N ILE A 80 5.49 8.37 -16.47
CA ILE A 80 6.00 8.10 -15.11
C ILE A 80 4.99 8.53 -14.05
N ASP A 81 4.43 9.74 -14.17
CA ASP A 81 3.47 10.24 -13.19
C ASP A 81 2.15 9.45 -13.22
N THR A 82 1.73 9.02 -14.41
CA THR A 82 0.58 8.12 -14.59
C THR A 82 0.82 6.76 -13.94
N ALA A 83 2.02 6.19 -14.10
CA ALA A 83 2.42 4.95 -13.44
C ALA A 83 2.47 5.09 -11.92
N LEU A 84 2.96 6.23 -11.42
CA LEU A 84 2.97 6.55 -9.99
C LEU A 84 1.53 6.64 -9.45
N LEU A 85 0.64 7.34 -10.15
CA LEU A 85 -0.77 7.44 -9.77
C LEU A 85 -1.45 6.05 -9.75
N GLY A 86 -1.20 5.22 -10.77
CA GLY A 86 -1.63 3.83 -10.81
C GLY A 86 -1.13 3.03 -9.62
N THR A 87 0.16 3.15 -9.29
CA THR A 87 0.80 2.46 -8.14
C THR A 87 0.18 2.88 -6.80
N LEU A 88 -0.11 4.17 -6.63
CA LEU A 88 -0.76 4.70 -5.44
C LEU A 88 -2.20 4.18 -5.34
N ALA A 89 -2.94 4.15 -6.45
CA ALA A 89 -4.30 3.61 -6.50
C ALA A 89 -4.37 2.09 -6.30
N ALA A 90 -3.32 1.36 -6.66
CA ALA A 90 -3.20 -0.08 -6.49
C ALA A 90 -2.79 -0.49 -5.06
N SER A 91 -2.27 0.44 -4.27
CA SER A 91 -1.73 0.13 -2.94
C SER A 91 -2.83 -0.13 -1.92
N ALA A 92 -2.58 -1.09 -1.04
CA ALA A 92 -3.42 -1.33 0.13
C ALA A 92 -2.86 -0.61 1.36
N SER A 93 -3.68 -0.46 2.40
CA SER A 93 -3.19 -0.02 3.71
C SER A 93 -2.54 -1.20 4.43
N TYR A 94 -1.21 -1.21 4.49
CA TYR A 94 -0.43 -2.30 5.06
C TYR A 94 -0.23 -2.20 6.58
N ILE A 95 -0.65 -1.09 7.20
CA ILE A 95 -0.35 -0.74 8.60
C ILE A 95 -1.62 -0.44 9.37
N ALA A 96 -2.24 0.70 9.06
CA ALA A 96 -3.33 1.25 9.84
C ALA A 96 -4.62 0.44 9.68
N ALA A 97 -4.96 0.01 8.46
CA ALA A 97 -6.20 -0.74 8.24
C ALA A 97 -6.20 -2.11 8.93
N PRO A 98 -5.15 -2.96 8.85
CA PRO A 98 -5.11 -4.21 9.61
C PRO A 98 -5.21 -4.00 11.13
N ALA A 99 -4.52 -2.98 11.66
CA ALA A 99 -4.59 -2.63 13.07
C ALA A 99 -6.00 -2.14 13.48
N ALA A 100 -6.61 -1.29 12.68
CA ALA A 100 -7.97 -0.80 12.92
C ALA A 100 -9.01 -1.91 12.84
N MET A 101 -8.89 -2.83 11.87
CA MET A 101 -9.81 -3.96 11.72
C MET A 101 -9.75 -4.91 12.93
N ARG A 102 -8.55 -5.12 13.52
CA ARG A 102 -8.40 -5.88 14.77
C ARG A 102 -9.18 -5.28 15.93
N LEU A 103 -9.29 -3.95 15.98
CA LEU A 103 -9.96 -3.23 17.06
C LEU A 103 -11.46 -3.06 16.79
N ALA A 104 -11.84 -2.77 15.55
CA ALA A 104 -13.20 -2.41 15.16
C ALA A 104 -14.10 -3.62 14.85
N LEU A 105 -13.52 -4.72 14.36
CA LEU A 105 -14.26 -5.92 13.96
C LEU A 105 -13.61 -7.19 14.54
N PRO A 106 -13.70 -7.38 15.87
CA PRO A 106 -13.05 -8.51 16.55
C PRO A 106 -13.61 -9.89 16.13
N GLU A 107 -14.84 -9.96 15.62
CA GLU A 107 -15.46 -11.21 15.12
C GLU A 107 -14.99 -11.60 13.71
N ALA A 108 -14.58 -10.65 12.88
CA ALA A 108 -13.99 -10.96 11.57
C ALA A 108 -12.56 -11.41 11.81
N ASN A 109 -12.13 -12.58 11.31
CA ASN A 109 -10.78 -13.12 11.57
C ASN A 109 -9.69 -12.07 11.28
N PRO A 110 -9.17 -11.36 12.30
CA PRO A 110 -8.25 -10.25 12.10
C PRO A 110 -6.87 -10.74 11.69
N GLY A 111 -6.68 -12.07 11.79
CA GLY A 111 -5.54 -12.81 11.29
C GLY A 111 -5.55 -13.01 9.78
N LEU A 112 -6.60 -12.62 9.03
CA LEU A 112 -6.64 -12.71 7.57
C LEU A 112 -6.20 -11.42 6.87
N SER A 113 -6.62 -10.25 7.38
CA SER A 113 -6.35 -8.96 6.72
C SER A 113 -4.86 -8.63 6.68
N LEU A 114 -4.13 -8.86 7.79
CA LEU A 114 -2.70 -8.59 7.86
C LEU A 114 -1.87 -9.50 6.93
N PRO A 115 -2.01 -10.84 6.95
CA PRO A 115 -1.23 -11.70 6.08
C PRO A 115 -1.61 -11.58 4.60
N LEU A 116 -2.87 -11.26 4.26
CA LEU A 116 -3.23 -10.98 2.86
C LEU A 116 -2.59 -9.68 2.37
N ALA A 117 -2.67 -8.59 3.14
CA ALA A 117 -2.09 -7.31 2.75
C ALA A 117 -0.55 -7.37 2.65
N ILE A 118 0.12 -7.91 3.67
CA ILE A 118 1.60 -7.94 3.74
C ILE A 118 2.20 -9.16 3.05
N GLY A 119 1.56 -10.32 3.12
CA GLY A 119 2.08 -11.57 2.56
C GLY A 119 1.71 -11.82 1.11
N VAL A 120 0.70 -11.14 0.56
CA VAL A 120 0.24 -11.34 -0.83
C VAL A 120 0.24 -10.03 -1.62
N THR A 121 -0.59 -9.07 -1.23
CA THR A 121 -0.78 -7.83 -2.01
C THR A 121 0.50 -7.00 -2.11
N PHE A 122 1.22 -6.81 -0.99
CA PHE A 122 2.44 -6.01 -0.98
C PHE A 122 3.55 -6.60 -1.86
N PRO A 123 3.95 -7.88 -1.72
CA PRO A 123 4.95 -8.50 -2.59
C PRO A 123 4.52 -8.53 -4.06
N PHE A 124 3.23 -8.79 -4.33
CA PHE A 124 2.69 -8.76 -5.68
C PHE A 124 2.86 -7.37 -6.31
N ASN A 125 2.42 -6.31 -5.62
CA ASN A 125 2.55 -4.95 -6.13
C ASN A 125 4.02 -4.56 -6.34
N LEU A 126 4.92 -4.95 -5.44
CA LEU A 126 6.33 -4.59 -5.56
C LEU A 126 7.04 -5.32 -6.72
N ILE A 127 6.81 -6.63 -6.85
CA ILE A 127 7.55 -7.49 -7.79
C ILE A 127 6.92 -7.44 -9.19
N VAL A 128 5.58 -7.42 -9.28
CA VAL A 128 4.84 -7.56 -10.53
C VAL A 128 4.07 -6.28 -10.86
N GLY A 129 3.33 -5.74 -9.88
CA GLY A 129 2.43 -4.60 -10.08
C GLY A 129 3.15 -3.37 -10.62
N ILE A 130 4.14 -2.84 -9.90
CA ILE A 130 4.85 -1.60 -10.27
C ILE A 130 5.47 -1.69 -11.68
N PRO A 131 6.24 -2.74 -12.02
CA PRO A 131 6.74 -2.90 -13.39
C PRO A 131 5.61 -2.95 -14.43
N LEU A 132 4.54 -3.70 -14.15
CA LEU A 132 3.40 -3.82 -15.05
C LEU A 132 2.68 -2.49 -15.26
N TYR A 133 2.42 -1.74 -14.19
CA TYR A 133 1.74 -0.45 -14.23
C TYR A 133 2.54 0.57 -15.03
N LEU A 134 3.87 0.54 -14.90
CA LEU A 134 4.77 1.38 -15.66
C LEU A 134 4.72 1.08 -17.17
N GLU A 135 4.78 -0.19 -17.57
CA GLU A 135 4.70 -0.56 -18.97
C GLU A 135 3.34 -0.22 -19.59
N VAL A 136 2.24 -0.47 -18.86
CA VAL A 136 0.89 -0.07 -19.29
C VAL A 136 0.80 1.45 -19.44
N ALA A 137 1.30 2.21 -18.48
CA ALA A 137 1.30 3.68 -18.52
C ALA A 137 2.09 4.23 -19.72
N LYS A 138 3.26 3.64 -20.04
CA LYS A 138 4.02 4.00 -21.24
C LYS A 138 3.23 3.72 -22.52
N ILE A 139 2.58 2.57 -22.62
CA ILE A 139 1.78 2.19 -23.79
C ILE A 139 0.63 3.18 -24.01
N VAL A 140 -0.14 3.50 -22.97
CA VAL A 140 -1.32 4.38 -23.11
C VAL A 140 -0.94 5.84 -23.33
N SER A 141 0.15 6.30 -22.72
CA SER A 141 0.66 7.67 -22.91
C SER A 141 1.46 7.86 -24.21
N GLY A 142 1.55 6.84 -25.07
CA GLY A 142 2.19 6.93 -26.39
C GLY A 142 3.71 7.04 -26.31
N GLY A 143 4.33 6.24 -25.43
CA GLY A 143 5.77 6.25 -25.13
C GLY A 143 6.70 6.32 -26.32
#